data_AF-A0AAE5RY57-F1
#
_entry.id   AF-A0AAE5RY57-F1
#
_cell.length_a   1.000
_cell.length_b   1.000
_cell.length_c   1.000
_cell.angle_alpha   90.00
_cell.angle_beta   90.00
_cell.angle_gamma   90.00
#
_symmetry.space_group_name_H-M   'P 1'
#
loop_
_entity.id
_entity.type
_entity.pdbx_description
1 polymer ?
#
loop_
_entity_poly.entity_id
_entity_poly.type
_entity_poly.pdbx_seq_one_letter_code
_entity_poly.pdbx_strand_id
1 'polypeptide(L)' 'MKDFYVTKYTFEKLANSEKLRTEFFEGMDWLIRSARDKGFTDAALSHAKVKKRLQEELELIIN' A
#
# COMPACT_ATOMS: atom_id res chain seq x y z
N MET A 1 16.91 -9.59 -7.48
CA MET A 1 15.51 -9.12 -7.71
C MET A 1 14.81 -8.60 -6.45
N LYS A 2 15.34 -8.81 -5.24
CA LYS A 2 14.74 -8.31 -3.98
C LYS A 2 14.93 -6.79 -3.76
N ASP A 3 15.92 -6.18 -4.41
CA ASP A 3 16.36 -4.81 -4.08
C ASP A 3 15.68 -3.70 -4.89
N PHE A 4 14.96 -4.04 -5.97
CA PHE A 4 14.34 -3.05 -6.86
C PHE A 4 12.96 -2.55 -6.35
N TYR A 5 12.25 -3.38 -5.57
CA TYR A 5 10.92 -3.02 -5.04
C TYR A 5 11.00 -2.19 -3.75
N VAL A 6 12.01 -2.43 -2.91
CA VAL A 6 12.22 -1.68 -1.65
C VAL A 6 12.56 -0.21 -1.94
N THR A 7 13.14 0.09 -3.10
CA THR A 7 13.55 1.44 -3.47
C THR A 7 12.45 2.27 -4.16
N LYS A 8 11.40 1.66 -4.74
CA LYS A 8 10.38 2.42 -5.49
C LYS A 8 9.36 3.11 -4.57
N TYR A 9 8.90 2.43 -3.52
CA TYR A 9 7.79 2.88 -2.67
C TYR A 9 8.26 3.25 -1.25
N THR A 10 9.34 4.03 -1.14
CA THR A 10 9.71 4.61 0.16
C THR A 10 8.69 5.66 0.57
N PHE A 11 8.57 5.90 1.87
CA PHE A 11 7.62 6.88 2.41
C PHE A 11 7.81 8.27 1.81
N GLU A 12 9.06 8.71 1.68
CA GLU A 12 9.43 9.97 1.04
C GLU A 12 8.95 10.04 -0.42
N LYS A 13 9.11 8.97 -1.19
CA LYS A 13 8.66 8.94 -2.59
C LYS A 13 7.15 8.94 -2.71
N LEU A 14 6.47 8.25 -1.80
CA LEU A 14 5.01 8.26 -1.71
C LEU A 14 4.51 9.66 -1.32
N ALA A 15 5.09 10.32 -0.32
CA ALA A 15 4.68 11.67 0.08
C ALA A 15 4.82 12.69 -1.06
N ASN A 16 5.88 12.57 -1.87
CA ASN A 16 6.18 13.54 -2.93
C ASN A 16 5.60 13.21 -4.31
N SER A 17 4.91 12.09 -4.50
CA SER A 17 4.38 11.71 -5.81
C SER A 17 3.00 11.08 -5.73
N GLU A 18 1.97 11.83 -6.15
CA GLU A 18 0.60 11.34 -6.25
C GLU A 18 0.50 10.09 -7.14
N LYS A 19 1.17 10.10 -8.30
CA LYS A 19 1.21 8.95 -9.21
C LYS A 19 1.71 7.69 -8.50
N LEU A 20 2.82 7.78 -7.75
CA LEU A 20 3.36 6.62 -7.04
C LEU A 20 2.44 6.15 -5.91
N ARG A 21 1.75 7.07 -5.22
CA ARG A 21 0.74 6.70 -4.22
C ARG A 21 -0.42 5.94 -4.85
N THR A 22 -0.95 6.43 -5.96
CA THR A 22 -2.05 5.78 -6.67
C THR A 22 -1.65 4.38 -7.12
N GLU A 23 -0.52 4.22 -7.81
CA GLU A 23 -0.01 2.91 -8.24
C GLU A 23 0.17 1.94 -7.05
N PHE A 24 0.72 2.42 -5.93
CA PHE A 24 0.94 1.62 -4.74
C PHE A 24 -0.38 1.15 -4.11
N PHE A 25 -1.33 2.07 -3.90
CA PHE A 25 -2.59 1.75 -3.24
C PHE A 25 -3.53 0.91 -4.11
N GLU A 26 -3.50 1.07 -5.43
CA GLU A 26 -4.20 0.17 -6.36
C GLU A 26 -3.64 -1.26 -6.28
N GLY A 27 -2.32 -1.40 -6.19
CA GLY A 27 -1.66 -2.69 -5.97
C GLY A 27 -2.06 -3.34 -4.64
N MET A 28 -2.13 -2.56 -3.56
CA MET A 28 -2.64 -3.04 -2.27
C MET A 28 -4.10 -3.49 -2.37
N ASP A 29 -4.96 -2.73 -3.06
CA ASP A 29 -6.37 -3.10 -3.24
C ASP A 29 -6.53 -4.39 -4.03
N TRP A 30 -5.74 -4.57 -5.09
CA TRP A 30 -5.73 -5.81 -5.85
C TRP A 30 -5.29 -7.00 -4.98
N LEU A 31 -4.26 -6.84 -4.14
CA LEU A 31 -3.78 -7.88 -3.24
C LEU A 31 -4.84 -8.24 -2.18
N ILE A 32 -5.47 -7.24 -1.56
CA ILE A 32 -6.51 -7.44 -0.55
C ILE A 32 -7.70 -8.18 -1.15
N ARG A 33 -8.19 -7.75 -2.33
CA ARG A 33 -9.26 -8.45 -3.04
C ARG A 33 -8.89 -9.89 -3.37
N SER A 34 -7.70 -10.10 -3.95
CA SER A 34 -7.22 -11.43 -4.32
C SER A 34 -7.08 -12.38 -3.12
N ALA A 35 -6.62 -11.86 -1.97
CA ALA A 35 -6.52 -12.63 -0.73
C ALA A 35 -7.90 -13.01 -0.20
N ARG A 36 -8.84 -12.05 -0.15
CA ARG A 36 -10.22 -12.27 0.27
C ARG A 36 -10.91 -13.32 -0.60
N ASP A 37 -10.81 -13.17 -1.93
CA ASP A 37 -11.54 -14.03 -2.88
C ASP A 37 -11.02 -15.48 -2.87
N LYS A 38 -9.79 -15.71 -2.38
CA LYS A 38 -9.20 -17.04 -2.17
C LYS A 38 -9.42 -17.60 -0.76
N GLY A 39 -10.17 -16.92 0.10
CA GLY A 39 -10.44 -17.33 1.47
C GLY A 39 -9.33 -17.02 2.48
N PHE A 40 -8.31 -16.26 2.10
CA PHE A 40 -7.25 -15.81 3.02
C PHE A 40 -7.68 -14.58 3.82
N THR A 41 -8.75 -14.72 4.59
CA THR A 41 -9.42 -13.61 5.30
C THR A 41 -8.50 -12.84 6.23
N ASP A 42 -7.69 -13.53 7.04
CA ASP A 42 -6.77 -12.88 7.97
C ASP A 42 -5.68 -12.07 7.27
N ALA A 43 -5.16 -12.60 6.15
CA ALA A 43 -4.19 -11.89 5.33
C ALA A 43 -4.80 -10.64 4.69
N ALA A 44 -6.01 -10.75 4.14
CA ALA A 44 -6.74 -9.61 3.57
C ALA A 44 -6.97 -8.52 4.62
N LEU A 45 -7.40 -8.89 5.83
CA LEU A 45 -7.60 -7.96 6.95
C LEU A 45 -6.30 -7.31 7.40
N SER A 46 -5.21 -8.08 7.51
CA SER A 46 -3.89 -7.55 7.87
C SER A 46 -3.41 -6.50 6.85
N HIS A 47 -3.51 -6.80 5.56
CA HIS A 47 -3.15 -5.86 4.51
C HIS A 47 -4.06 -4.62 4.47
N ALA A 48 -5.36 -4.77 4.71
CA ALA A 48 -6.29 -3.64 4.80
C ALA A 48 -5.95 -2.70 5.97
N LYS A 49 -5.58 -3.25 7.14
CA LYS A 49 -5.12 -2.45 8.29
C LYS A 49 -3.84 -1.69 7.97
N VAL A 50 -2.88 -2.34 7.32
CA VAL A 50 -1.63 -1.68 6.89
C VAL A 50 -1.92 -0.58 5.87
N LYS A 51 -2.80 -0.83 4.88
CA LYS A 51 -3.20 0.19 3.90
C LYS A 51 -3.76 1.42 4.61
N LYS A 52 -4.72 1.23 5.51
CA LYS A 52 -5.35 2.31 6.26
C LYS A 52 -4.32 3.14 7.04
N ARG A 53 -3.45 2.47 7.80
CA ARG A 53 -2.39 3.16 8.56
C ARG A 53 -1.47 3.98 7.66
N LEU A 54 -1.04 3.43 6.53
CA LEU A 54 -0.18 4.16 5.57
C LEU A 54 -0.88 5.38 4.97
N GLN A 55 -2.19 5.29 4.69
CA GLN A 55 -2.95 6.44 4.20
C GLN A 55 -3.01 7.55 5.26
N GLU A 56 -3.31 7.20 6.51
CA GLU A 56 -3.34 8.14 7.64
C GLU A 56 -1.96 8.80 7.85
N GLU A 57 -0.89 8.00 7.87
CA GLU A 57 0.48 8.49 8.02
C GLU A 57 0.93 9.41 6.86
N LEU A 58 0.53 9.11 5.61
CA LEU A 58 0.84 9.98 4.46
C LEU A 58 0.02 11.27 4.48
N GLU A 59 -1.24 11.22 4.92
CA GLU A 59 -2.10 12.39 5.04
C GLU A 59 -1.51 13.44 5.99
N LEU A 60 -0.90 13.00 7.09
CA LEU A 60 -0.21 13.88 8.05
C LEU A 60 1.01 14.62 7.47
N ILE A 61 1.57 14.15 6.35
CA ILE A 61 2.78 14.72 5.74
C ILE A 61 2.42 15.58 4.52
N ILE A 62 1.34 15.23 3.82
CA ILE A 62 0.94 15.87 2.57
C ILE A 62 0.05 17.10 2.83
N ASN A 63 -0.78 17.07 3.88
CA ASN A 63 -1.67 18.17 4.27
C ASN A 63 -0.98 19.13 5.24
#